data_AF-A0A6J7T904-F1
#
_entry.id   AF-A0A6J7T904-F1
#
_cell.length_a   1.000
_cell.length_b   1.000
_cell.length_c   1.000
_cell.angle_alpha   90.00
_cell.angle_beta   90.00
_cell.angle_gamma   90.00
#
_symmetry.space_group_name_H-M   'P 1'
#
loop_
_entity.id
_entity.type
_entity.pdbx_description
1 polymer ?
#
loop_
_entity_poly.entity_id
_entity_poly.type
_entity_poly.pdbx_seq_one_letter_code
_entity_poly.pdbx_strand_id
1 'polypeptide(L)'
;MRLLTSSRPVGSPRVLEKIILTEVWGANVRLDTVITIIAAAIIFFILERFIKLSRMGKAIRAVSMNEDAAKLMGVNLNRVITTTFLVGGLATGAAGFFYITVFEYTKFNIGFTMGMAAFTAAVLGGIGNIRGAFFGGLTLGLLEVYASAVLGTQWKAVTVFIVLVLVLLFKPNGLFGEAVQTTRA
;
A
#
# COMPACT_ATOMS: atom_id res chain seq x y z
N MET A 1 11.89 -35.47 -9.91
CA MET A 1 10.79 -34.48 -9.81
C MET A 1 11.21 -33.19 -9.06
N ARG A 2 12.47 -32.73 -9.17
CA ARG A 2 13.02 -31.51 -8.53
C ARG A 2 13.24 -30.34 -9.51
N LEU A 3 12.82 -30.50 -10.77
CA LEU A 3 13.09 -29.56 -11.87
C LEU A 3 12.10 -28.40 -11.98
N LEU A 4 10.94 -28.46 -11.31
CA LEU A 4 9.91 -27.41 -11.39
C LEU A 4 10.04 -26.34 -10.28
N THR A 5 10.81 -26.61 -9.22
CA THR A 5 11.04 -25.69 -8.09
C THR A 5 12.45 -25.11 -8.16
N SER A 6 12.78 -24.47 -9.28
CA SER A 6 13.94 -23.58 -9.27
C SER A 6 13.51 -22.28 -8.61
N SER A 7 13.81 -22.09 -7.32
CA SER A 7 13.68 -20.78 -6.63
C SER A 7 14.69 -19.75 -7.14
N ARG A 8 15.22 -19.93 -8.36
CA ARG A 8 16.09 -18.98 -9.02
C ARG A 8 15.26 -17.73 -9.33
N PRO A 9 15.83 -16.52 -9.18
CA PRO A 9 15.17 -15.32 -9.66
C PRO A 9 14.90 -15.49 -11.15
N VAL A 10 13.63 -15.60 -11.53
CA VAL A 10 13.21 -15.62 -12.93
C VAL A 10 12.88 -14.18 -13.31
N GLY A 11 13.54 -13.66 -14.34
CA GLY A 11 13.17 -12.37 -14.92
C GLY A 11 11.79 -12.51 -15.54
N SER A 12 10.85 -11.65 -15.17
CA SER A 12 9.54 -11.66 -15.80
C SER A 12 9.67 -11.23 -17.27
N PRO A 13 8.95 -11.86 -18.21
CA PRO A 13 8.91 -11.36 -19.58
C PRO A 13 8.44 -9.90 -19.59
N ARG A 14 9.15 -9.07 -20.35
CA ARG A 14 8.97 -7.61 -20.34
C ARG A 14 7.58 -7.26 -20.87
N VAL A 15 6.76 -6.64 -20.03
CA VAL A 15 5.39 -6.23 -20.39
C VAL A 15 5.39 -4.87 -21.12
N LEU A 16 6.42 -4.06 -20.91
CA LEU A 16 6.58 -2.74 -21.53
C LEU A 16 8.04 -2.54 -21.96
N GLU A 17 8.27 -1.99 -23.15
CA GLU A 17 9.60 -1.54 -23.54
C GLU A 17 10.00 -0.29 -22.74
N LYS A 18 11.22 -0.28 -22.21
CA LYS A 18 11.76 0.85 -21.44
C LYS A 18 12.16 1.96 -22.40
N ILE A 19 11.19 2.76 -22.80
CA ILE A 19 11.42 3.99 -23.56
C ILE A 19 11.78 5.10 -22.56
N ILE A 20 12.96 5.68 -22.71
CA ILE A 20 13.43 6.84 -21.94
C ILE A 20 12.77 8.06 -22.58
N LEU A 21 11.91 8.75 -21.82
CA LEU A 21 11.13 9.87 -22.36
C LEU A 21 11.92 11.18 -22.31
N THR A 22 12.59 11.45 -21.19
CA THR A 22 13.36 12.68 -20.97
C THR A 22 14.47 12.44 -19.94
N GLU A 23 15.64 13.00 -20.17
CA GLU A 23 16.68 13.16 -19.14
C GLU A 23 16.52 14.54 -18.51
N VAL A 24 16.10 14.59 -17.25
CA VAL A 24 16.08 15.84 -16.48
C VAL A 24 17.16 15.74 -15.42
N TRP A 25 18.21 16.56 -15.54
CA TRP A 25 19.30 16.63 -14.55
C TRP A 25 19.98 15.28 -14.23
N GLY A 26 20.18 14.42 -15.24
CA GLY A 26 20.79 13.09 -15.08
C GLY A 26 19.88 12.02 -14.47
N ALA A 27 18.62 12.36 -14.16
CA ALA A 27 17.59 11.38 -13.80
C ALA A 27 16.89 10.90 -15.08
N ASN A 28 17.03 9.60 -15.36
CA ASN A 28 16.33 8.94 -16.46
C ASN A 28 14.84 8.79 -16.11
N VAL A 29 13.99 9.64 -16.68
CA VAL A 29 12.53 9.52 -16.53
C VAL A 29 12.05 8.46 -17.51
N ARG A 30 11.80 7.26 -16.98
CA ARG A 30 11.29 6.13 -17.76
C ARG A 30 9.76 6.17 -17.84
N LEU A 31 9.22 5.78 -19.01
CA LEU A 31 7.79 5.74 -19.27
C LEU A 31 7.01 4.85 -18.27
N ASP A 32 7.60 3.72 -17.86
CA ASP A 32 6.99 2.81 -16.87
C ASP A 32 6.83 3.42 -15.48
N THR A 33 7.76 4.29 -15.07
CA THR A 33 7.71 4.96 -13.76
C THR A 33 6.62 6.03 -13.75
N VAL A 34 6.50 6.78 -14.85
CA VAL A 34 5.44 7.79 -15.02
C VAL A 34 4.06 7.14 -15.02
N ILE A 35 3.89 6.06 -15.79
CA ILE A 35 2.63 5.29 -15.81
C ILE A 35 2.28 4.79 -14.41
N THR A 36 3.25 4.25 -13.67
CA THR A 36 3.01 3.71 -12.32
C THR A 36 2.55 4.80 -11.35
N ILE A 37 3.18 6.00 -11.39
CA ILE A 37 2.78 7.12 -10.52
C ILE A 37 1.37 7.61 -10.88
N ILE A 38 1.08 7.78 -12.17
CA ILE A 38 -0.25 8.21 -12.63
C ILE A 38 -1.31 7.19 -12.26
N ALA A 39 -1.05 5.89 -12.49
CA ALA A 39 -1.98 4.84 -12.15
C ALA A 39 -2.21 4.74 -10.63
N ALA A 40 -1.17 4.88 -9.80
CA ALA A 40 -1.31 4.92 -8.35
C ALA A 40 -2.17 6.11 -7.89
N ALA A 41 -1.98 7.29 -8.49
CA ALA A 41 -2.81 8.47 -8.20
C ALA A 41 -4.28 8.27 -8.61
N ILE A 42 -4.52 7.66 -9.78
CA ILE A 42 -5.88 7.33 -10.25
C ILE A 42 -6.56 6.34 -9.31
N ILE A 43 -5.87 5.25 -8.94
CA ILE A 43 -6.40 4.22 -8.03
C ILE A 43 -6.73 4.86 -6.67
N PHE A 44 -5.83 5.69 -6.14
CA PHE A 44 -6.07 6.42 -4.90
C PHE A 44 -7.32 7.31 -5.00
N PHE A 45 -7.44 8.10 -6.07
CA PHE A 45 -8.57 9.00 -6.26
C PHE A 45 -9.90 8.24 -6.39
N ILE A 46 -9.91 7.13 -7.14
CA ILE A 46 -11.08 6.25 -7.28
C ILE A 46 -11.47 5.68 -5.92
N LEU A 47 -10.51 5.15 -5.16
CA LEU A 47 -10.76 4.56 -3.84
C LEU A 47 -11.27 5.60 -2.85
N GLU A 48 -10.67 6.79 -2.83
CA GLU A 48 -11.09 7.89 -1.96
C GLU A 48 -12.53 8.30 -2.26
N ARG A 49 -12.86 8.49 -3.55
CA ARG A 49 -14.19 8.87 -4.01
C ARG A 49 -15.20 7.76 -3.70
N PHE A 50 -14.84 6.50 -3.94
CA PHE A 50 -15.67 5.34 -3.64
C PHE A 50 -16.02 5.29 -2.16
N ILE A 51 -15.05 5.45 -1.26
CA ILE A 51 -15.32 5.35 0.18
C ILE A 51 -16.08 6.59 0.68
N LYS A 52 -15.81 7.79 0.14
CA LYS A 52 -16.50 9.01 0.59
C LYS A 52 -17.95 9.12 0.13
N LEU A 53 -18.23 8.84 -1.14
CA LEU A 53 -19.54 9.13 -1.73
C LEU A 53 -20.45 7.90 -1.84
N SER A 54 -19.91 6.69 -1.95
CA SER A 54 -20.76 5.52 -2.16
C SER A 54 -21.54 5.14 -0.89
N ARG A 55 -22.73 4.56 -1.07
CA ARG A 55 -23.52 3.98 0.04
C ARG A 55 -22.74 2.87 0.76
N MET A 56 -21.98 2.07 0.01
CA MET A 56 -21.09 1.05 0.55
C MET A 56 -19.99 1.67 1.42
N GLY A 57 -19.38 2.78 0.99
CA GLY A 57 -18.39 3.51 1.78
C GLY A 57 -18.92 4.04 3.11
N LYS A 58 -20.19 4.48 3.16
CA LYS A 58 -20.86 4.84 4.42
C LYS A 58 -21.05 3.63 5.33
N ALA A 59 -21.45 2.48 4.77
CA ALA A 59 -21.59 1.24 5.53
C ALA A 59 -20.25 0.77 6.12
N ILE A 60 -19.16 0.86 5.36
CA ILE A 60 -17.80 0.53 5.83
C ILE A 60 -17.42 1.37 7.05
N ARG A 61 -17.63 2.70 6.98
CA ARG A 61 -17.36 3.60 8.11
C ARG A 61 -18.26 3.35 9.32
N ALA A 62 -19.52 2.99 9.11
CA ALA A 62 -20.43 2.66 10.19
C ALA A 62 -19.99 1.39 10.94
N VAL A 63 -19.59 0.36 10.19
CA VAL A 63 -19.09 -0.90 10.76
C VAL A 63 -17.77 -0.70 11.51
N SER A 64 -16.88 0.18 11.03
CA SER A 64 -15.62 0.47 11.74
C SER A 64 -15.79 1.24 13.05
N MET A 65 -16.92 1.93 13.25
CA MET A 65 -17.21 2.62 14.52
C MET A 65 -17.82 1.66 15.54
N ASN A 66 -18.87 0.94 15.15
CA ASN A 66 -19.51 -0.05 16.01
C ASN A 66 -20.25 -1.09 15.15
N GLU A 67 -19.72 -2.31 15.14
CA GLU A 67 -20.25 -3.43 14.36
C GLU A 67 -21.67 -3.82 14.78
N ASP A 68 -21.93 -3.89 16.08
CA ASP A 68 -23.22 -4.33 16.64
C ASP A 68 -24.32 -3.30 16.37
N ALA A 69 -24.00 -2.02 16.53
CA ALA A 69 -24.91 -0.93 16.17
C ALA A 69 -25.20 -0.94 14.66
N ALA A 70 -24.20 -1.17 13.81
CA ALA A 70 -24.41 -1.23 12.36
C ALA A 70 -25.34 -2.38 11.94
N LYS A 71 -25.26 -3.55 12.61
CA LYS A 71 -26.19 -4.67 12.39
C LYS A 71 -27.63 -4.30 12.76
N LEU A 72 -27.83 -3.60 13.88
CA LEU A 72 -29.15 -3.13 14.31
C LEU A 72 -29.75 -2.09 13.34
N MET A 73 -28.89 -1.32 12.66
CA MET A 73 -29.30 -0.38 11.60
C MET A 73 -29.56 -1.05 10.24
N GLY A 74 -29.59 -2.39 10.18
CA GLY A 74 -29.90 -3.14 8.97
C GLY A 74 -28.74 -3.25 7.97
N VAL A 75 -27.50 -2.94 8.38
CA VAL A 75 -26.32 -3.09 7.52
C VAL A 75 -25.95 -4.57 7.44
N ASN A 76 -25.88 -5.12 6.22
CA ASN A 76 -25.42 -6.49 6.01
C ASN A 76 -23.89 -6.56 6.14
N LEU A 77 -23.43 -7.06 7.28
CA LEU A 77 -22.01 -7.11 7.62
C LEU A 77 -21.19 -7.97 6.65
N ASN A 78 -21.72 -9.14 6.27
CA ASN A 78 -21.07 -10.05 5.33
C ASN A 78 -20.80 -9.34 4.00
N ARG A 79 -21.79 -8.61 3.47
CA ARG A 79 -21.60 -7.85 2.22
C ARG A 79 -20.55 -6.75 2.36
N VAL A 80 -20.50 -6.06 3.51
CA VAL A 80 -19.48 -5.02 3.77
C VAL A 80 -18.08 -5.65 3.78
N ILE A 81 -17.87 -6.72 4.56
CA ILE A 81 -16.58 -7.41 4.69
C ILE A 81 -16.12 -8.01 3.35
N THR A 82 -17.01 -8.68 2.61
CA THR A 82 -16.64 -9.25 1.30
C THR A 82 -16.26 -8.15 0.31
N THR A 83 -16.98 -7.01 0.32
CA THR A 83 -16.69 -5.90 -0.59
C THR A 83 -15.37 -5.20 -0.24
N THR A 84 -15.08 -4.98 1.04
CA THR A 84 -13.82 -4.37 1.46
C THR A 84 -12.63 -5.26 1.10
N PHE A 85 -12.75 -6.56 1.31
CA PHE A 85 -11.71 -7.52 0.96
C PHE A 85 -11.49 -7.59 -0.56
N LEU A 86 -12.59 -7.59 -1.35
CA LEU A 86 -12.52 -7.57 -2.81
C LEU A 86 -11.82 -6.31 -3.32
N VAL A 87 -12.21 -5.12 -2.85
CA VAL A 87 -11.62 -3.85 -3.27
C VAL A 87 -10.14 -3.77 -2.86
N GLY A 88 -9.80 -4.18 -1.64
CA GLY A 88 -8.41 -4.24 -1.17
C GLY A 88 -7.55 -5.22 -1.96
N GLY A 89 -8.09 -6.40 -2.27
CA GLY A 89 -7.43 -7.40 -3.11
C GLY A 89 -7.17 -6.90 -4.53
N LEU A 90 -8.16 -6.25 -5.17
CA LEU A 90 -7.99 -5.65 -6.50
C LEU A 90 -6.93 -4.54 -6.50
N ALA A 91 -6.94 -3.65 -5.50
CA ALA A 91 -5.96 -2.58 -5.36
C ALA A 91 -4.53 -3.15 -5.15
N THR A 92 -4.41 -4.21 -4.35
CA THR A 92 -3.12 -4.89 -4.10
C THR A 92 -2.63 -5.64 -5.33
N GLY A 93 -3.54 -6.28 -6.08
CA GLY A 93 -3.22 -6.93 -7.36
C GLY A 93 -2.70 -5.93 -8.40
N ALA A 94 -3.35 -4.76 -8.51
CA ALA A 94 -2.86 -3.68 -9.36
C ALA A 94 -1.47 -3.18 -8.93
N ALA A 95 -1.25 -2.98 -7.62
CA ALA A 95 0.06 -2.59 -7.10
C ALA A 95 1.16 -3.63 -7.42
N GLY A 96 0.86 -4.92 -7.28
CA GLY A 96 1.77 -6.01 -7.65
C GLY A 96 2.11 -6.04 -9.14
N PHE A 97 1.11 -5.81 -10.00
CA PHE A 97 1.32 -5.69 -11.45
C PHE A 97 2.30 -4.56 -11.78
N PHE A 98 2.08 -3.35 -11.26
CA PHE A 98 2.98 -2.22 -11.52
C PHE A 98 4.40 -2.47 -10.99
N TYR A 99 4.53 -3.13 -9.83
CA TYR A 99 5.84 -3.48 -9.31
C TYR A 99 6.63 -4.39 -10.26
N ILE A 100 5.98 -5.43 -10.79
CA ILE A 100 6.63 -6.35 -11.74
C ILE A 100 7.01 -5.61 -13.02
N THR A 101 6.16 -4.70 -13.51
CA THR A 101 6.47 -3.87 -14.69
C THR A 101 7.70 -2.97 -14.49
N VAL A 102 7.90 -2.42 -13.29
CA VAL A 102 9.02 -1.50 -13.02
C VAL A 102 10.33 -2.24 -12.72
N PHE A 103 10.27 -3.30 -11.91
CA PHE A 103 11.45 -3.98 -11.38
C PHE A 103 11.87 -5.22 -12.18
N GLU A 104 11.00 -5.83 -12.97
CA GLU A 104 11.28 -6.96 -13.89
C GLU A 104 11.92 -8.23 -13.25
N TYR A 105 11.96 -8.32 -11.90
CA TYR A 105 12.48 -9.49 -11.19
C TYR A 105 11.52 -9.95 -10.11
N THR A 106 11.39 -11.28 -9.98
CA THR A 106 10.62 -11.91 -8.91
C THR A 106 11.51 -12.82 -8.08
N LYS A 107 11.43 -12.67 -6.75
CA LYS A 107 12.05 -13.54 -5.75
C LYS A 107 10.97 -14.11 -4.86
N PHE A 108 11.21 -15.29 -4.30
CA PHE A 108 10.29 -15.99 -3.41
C PHE A 108 9.81 -15.13 -2.21
N ASN A 109 10.66 -14.25 -1.70
CA ASN A 109 10.37 -13.45 -0.49
C ASN A 109 9.73 -12.07 -0.74
N ILE A 110 9.47 -11.69 -2.00
CA ILE A 110 8.98 -10.33 -2.32
C ILE A 110 7.65 -10.04 -1.64
N GLY A 111 6.72 -11.00 -1.64
CA GLY A 111 5.41 -10.82 -0.99
C GLY A 111 5.52 -10.53 0.51
N PHE A 112 6.45 -11.19 1.21
CA PHE A 112 6.68 -10.95 2.64
C PHE A 112 7.29 -9.57 2.89
N THR A 113 8.33 -9.19 2.15
CA THR A 113 8.98 -7.87 2.30
C THR A 113 8.02 -6.73 1.95
N MET A 114 7.23 -6.89 0.88
CA MET A 114 6.19 -5.94 0.52
C MET A 114 5.06 -5.88 1.53
N GLY A 115 4.64 -7.03 2.07
CA GLY A 115 3.60 -7.09 3.11
C GLY A 115 4.02 -6.32 4.35
N MET A 116 5.27 -6.49 4.80
CA MET A 116 5.83 -5.69 5.90
C MET A 116 5.84 -4.21 5.55
N ALA A 117 6.32 -3.82 4.36
CA ALA A 117 6.34 -2.41 3.95
C ALA A 117 4.93 -1.80 3.85
N ALA A 118 3.96 -2.53 3.29
CA ALA A 118 2.57 -2.09 3.18
C ALA A 118 1.91 -1.93 4.56
N PHE A 119 2.18 -2.86 5.48
CA PHE A 119 1.70 -2.77 6.85
C PHE A 119 2.33 -1.57 7.58
N THR A 120 3.65 -1.40 7.48
CA THR A 120 4.34 -0.23 8.04
C THR A 120 3.80 1.07 7.48
N ALA A 121 3.54 1.14 6.18
CA ALA A 121 2.96 2.31 5.52
C ALA A 121 1.56 2.64 6.05
N ALA A 122 0.73 1.61 6.24
CA ALA A 122 -0.63 1.77 6.79
C ALA A 122 -0.60 2.23 8.27
N VAL A 123 0.30 1.66 9.08
CA VAL A 123 0.47 2.05 10.49
C VAL A 123 1.04 3.46 10.62
N LEU A 124 2.07 3.81 9.83
CA LEU A 124 2.64 5.16 9.76
C LEU A 124 1.58 6.19 9.37
N GLY A 125 0.73 5.86 8.40
CA GLY A 125 -0.39 6.70 7.97
C GLY A 125 -1.54 6.80 8.99
N GLY A 126 -1.71 5.78 9.83
CA GLY A 126 -2.81 5.63 10.78
C GLY A 126 -3.90 4.69 10.26
N ILE A 127 -4.24 3.67 11.05
CA ILE A 127 -5.26 2.67 10.71
C ILE A 127 -6.64 3.34 10.69
N GLY A 128 -7.40 3.13 9.60
CA GLY A 128 -8.75 3.70 9.42
C GLY A 128 -8.79 4.99 8.61
N ASN A 129 -7.66 5.66 8.37
CA ASN A 129 -7.60 6.85 7.52
C ASN A 129 -6.91 6.55 6.16
N ILE A 130 -7.71 6.48 5.10
CA ILE A 130 -7.24 6.17 3.73
C ILE A 130 -6.23 7.21 3.22
N ARG A 131 -6.48 8.50 3.50
CA ARG A 131 -5.56 9.58 3.09
C ARG A 131 -4.23 9.45 3.84
N GLY A 132 -4.32 9.18 5.14
CA GLY A 132 -3.17 8.91 5.99
C GLY A 132 -2.32 7.76 5.46
N ALA A 133 -2.93 6.62 5.15
CA ALA A 133 -2.25 5.44 4.63
C ALA A 133 -1.52 5.70 3.29
N PHE A 134 -2.11 6.50 2.39
CA PHE A 134 -1.48 6.84 1.12
C PHE A 134 -0.22 7.71 1.30
N PHE A 135 -0.31 8.79 2.10
CA PHE A 135 0.85 9.62 2.40
C PHE A 135 1.90 8.89 3.25
N GLY A 136 1.46 7.99 4.14
CA GLY A 136 2.33 7.08 4.88
C GLY A 136 3.12 6.17 3.95
N GLY A 137 2.48 5.58 2.93
CA GLY A 137 3.15 4.78 1.90
C GLY A 137 4.15 5.56 1.07
N LEU A 138 3.80 6.77 0.62
CA LEU A 138 4.73 7.64 -0.10
C LEU A 138 5.95 8.02 0.74
N THR A 139 5.72 8.39 2.00
CA THR A 139 6.80 8.77 2.94
C THR A 139 7.70 7.57 3.23
N LEU A 140 7.12 6.40 3.50
CA LEU A 140 7.88 5.17 3.74
C LEU A 140 8.69 4.78 2.50
N GLY A 141 8.11 4.87 1.30
CA GLY A 141 8.82 4.57 0.05
C GLY A 141 10.01 5.51 -0.19
N LEU A 142 9.86 6.81 0.08
CA LEU A 142 10.97 7.76 0.01
C LEU A 142 12.05 7.44 1.03
N LEU A 143 11.68 7.20 2.30
CA LEU A 143 12.62 6.82 3.35
C LEU A 143 13.38 5.54 3.00
N GLU A 144 12.69 4.57 2.43
CA GLU A 144 13.26 3.30 1.99
C GLU A 144 14.29 3.50 0.88
N VAL A 145 13.99 4.36 -0.11
CA VAL A 145 14.94 4.71 -1.19
C VAL A 145 16.17 5.43 -0.63
N TYR A 146 15.99 6.46 0.20
CA TYR A 146 17.12 7.20 0.78
C TYR A 146 17.97 6.33 1.71
N ALA A 147 17.35 5.49 2.54
CA ALA A 147 18.08 4.57 3.40
C ALA A 147 18.86 3.54 2.57
N SER A 148 18.29 3.03 1.47
CA SER A 148 18.98 2.10 0.58
C SER A 148 20.17 2.74 -0.13
N ALA A 149 20.11 4.05 -0.42
CA ALA A 149 21.20 4.79 -1.06
C ALA A 149 22.39 5.02 -0.12
N VAL A 150 22.13 5.23 1.19
CA VAL A 150 23.19 5.50 2.19
C VAL A 150 23.75 4.20 2.79
N LEU A 151 22.89 3.26 3.17
CA LEU A 151 23.25 2.06 3.92
C LEU A 151 23.43 0.81 3.04
N GLY A 152 22.98 0.86 1.79
CA GLY A 152 23.01 -0.24 0.84
C GLY A 152 21.68 -1.03 0.77
N THR A 153 21.48 -1.74 -0.33
CA THR A 153 20.21 -2.38 -0.69
C THR A 153 19.78 -3.52 0.26
N GLN A 154 20.71 -4.13 0.98
CA GLN A 154 20.41 -5.17 1.99
C GLN A 154 19.66 -4.62 3.21
N TRP A 155 19.87 -3.34 3.54
CA TRP A 155 19.27 -2.72 4.72
C TRP A 155 17.82 -2.27 4.52
N LYS A 156 17.33 -2.32 3.28
CA LYS A 156 15.97 -1.92 2.89
C LYS A 156 14.89 -2.49 3.81
N ALA A 157 14.88 -3.81 3.99
CA ALA A 157 13.90 -4.49 4.85
C ALA A 157 14.06 -4.15 6.35
N VAL A 158 15.31 -3.96 6.80
CA VAL A 158 15.62 -3.61 8.19
C VAL A 158 15.13 -2.19 8.50
N THR A 159 15.34 -1.24 7.59
CA THR A 159 14.84 0.13 7.73
C THR A 159 13.32 0.16 7.85
N VAL A 160 12.60 -0.57 7.00
CA VAL A 160 11.13 -0.66 7.07
C VAL A 160 10.67 -1.20 8.42
N PHE A 161 11.36 -2.22 8.94
CA PHE A 161 11.02 -2.81 10.23
C PHE A 161 11.36 -1.88 11.41
N ILE A 162 12.49 -1.19 11.38
CA ILE A 162 12.85 -0.18 12.40
C ILE A 162 11.83 0.95 12.40
N VAL A 163 11.43 1.44 11.23
CA VAL A 163 10.39 2.50 11.12
C VAL A 163 9.08 2.01 11.73
N LEU A 164 8.66 0.77 11.46
CA LEU A 164 7.47 0.18 12.10
C LEU A 164 7.57 0.24 13.63
N VAL A 165 8.67 -0.25 14.20
CA VAL A 165 8.87 -0.29 15.65
C VAL A 165 8.88 1.11 16.24
N LEU A 166 9.56 2.07 15.59
CA LEU A 166 9.59 3.46 16.03
C LEU A 166 8.21 4.10 16.01
N VAL A 167 7.43 3.88 14.95
CA VAL A 167 6.07 4.43 14.84
C VAL A 167 5.19 3.88 15.96
N LEU A 168 5.24 2.58 16.21
CA LEU A 168 4.46 1.95 17.28
C LEU A 168 4.86 2.47 18.67
N LEU A 169 6.14 2.77 18.88
CA LEU A 169 6.65 3.28 20.15
C LEU A 169 6.26 4.75 20.39
N PHE A 170 6.37 5.61 19.37
CA PHE A 170 6.17 7.05 19.54
C PHE A 170 4.75 7.53 19.25
N LYS A 171 4.03 6.87 18.33
CA LYS A 171 2.69 7.31 17.92
C LYS A 171 1.88 6.12 17.37
N PRO A 172 1.32 5.27 18.24
CA PRO A 172 0.61 4.04 17.84
C PRO A 172 -0.61 4.30 16.95
N ASN A 173 -1.16 5.52 16.97
CA ASN A 173 -2.28 5.92 16.11
C ASN A 173 -1.83 6.45 14.72
N GLY A 174 -0.53 6.54 14.43
CA GLY A 174 0.00 7.06 13.16
C GLY A 174 -0.09 8.58 13.00
N LEU A 175 0.36 9.10 11.84
CA LEU A 175 0.39 10.54 11.55
C LEU A 175 -1.01 11.16 11.44
N PHE A 176 -1.97 10.45 10.85
CA PHE A 176 -3.33 10.94 10.57
C PHE A 176 -4.43 10.07 11.17
N GLY A 177 -4.13 9.21 12.15
CA GLY A 177 -5.15 8.42 12.83
C GLY A 177 -6.15 9.33 13.54
N GLU A 178 -7.43 9.14 13.24
CA GLU A 178 -8.50 9.74 14.04
C GLU A 178 -8.33 9.26 15.48
N ALA A 179 -8.25 10.22 16.40
CA ALA A 179 -8.41 9.94 17.81
C ALA A 179 -9.84 9.41 17.99
N VAL A 180 -9.97 8.07 17.96
CA VAL A 180 -11.09 7.39 18.60
C VAL A 180 -10.99 7.81 20.06
N GLN A 181 -11.71 8.85 20.45
CA GLN A 181 -12.14 9.24 21.81
C GLN A 181 -12.47 10.73 21.85
N THR A 182 -13.69 11.09 21.47
CA THR A 182 -14.45 12.03 22.29
C THR A 182 -15.87 11.50 22.35
N THR A 183 -16.03 10.38 23.04
CA THR A 183 -17.30 10.04 23.66
C THR A 183 -17.60 11.18 24.61
N ARG A 184 -18.58 12.02 24.24
CA ARG A 184 -19.16 12.99 25.15
C ARG A 184 -19.70 12.20 26.34
N ALA A 185 -19.10 12.43 27.52
CA ALA A 185 -19.76 12.24 28.80
C ALA A 185 -21.00 13.13 28.90
#